data_AF-A0A6J8ANR7-F1
#
_entry.id   AF-A0A6J8ANR7-F1
#
_cell.length_a   1.000
_cell.length_b   1.000
_cell.length_c   1.000
_cell.angle_alpha   90.00
_cell.angle_beta   90.00
_cell.angle_gamma   90.00
#
_symmetry.space_group_name_H-M   'P 1'
#
loop_
_entity.id
_entity.type
_entity.pdbx_description
1 polymer ?
#
loop_
_entity_poly.entity_id
_entity_poly.type
_entity_poly.pdbx_seq_one_letter_code
_entity_poly.pdbx_strand_id
1 'polypeptide(L)'
;MTPAQKNEVKLKRGHLKQQKSEMNSLWCSALYKLSIANKYKDDIFWFPHNLDFRGRTYPCPPHFNHLGDDVTRSILCFAKGKPLGKKGLDWLKIHLINLTGLKKRSSNKERLAYADYLLPEILDSADHPMDGNRWWQASDEPWQTLAACKEIANAVRSPDVEKYICHYPVHQDGSCNGLQHYAALGRDKAGAESVNLFPFEAPKDVYSDVAELVEKVRLIDAANGDEIAQVLEGFVRRKVIKQTVMTTVYGVTRYGARYQILRQLKDIPEFPEKYQWKASHYLTEATFSCLQQMFTSTKMIQDWFTECADIISKTCNKPVEWVTPLDLPVLQPYFKQKTVNLKGITKLSAEFDRPDKPNSQKQKNGFPPNYIHSLDSVHMMLTALYCWRAGITYVSVHDCYWTHPCDVDIMNKICREQFIALHSQPILEDLSKFMLERFGNIPDDLTLRALLKECLSRVPTKGNIKLCYESYSSVQIKLVFILP
;
A
#
# COMPACT_ATOMS: atom_id res chain seq x y z
N MET A 1 42.54 12.46 -24.97
CA MET A 1 41.23 11.77 -24.84
C MET A 1 40.50 11.81 -26.16
N THR A 2 40.08 10.64 -26.64
CA THR A 2 39.22 10.49 -27.84
C THR A 2 37.81 11.06 -27.59
N PRO A 3 37.01 11.34 -28.63
CA PRO A 3 35.62 11.77 -28.47
C PRO A 3 34.77 10.79 -27.63
N ALA A 4 34.99 9.48 -27.80
CA ALA A 4 34.33 8.44 -27.01
C ALA A 4 34.69 8.55 -25.52
N GLN A 5 35.97 8.69 -25.19
CA GLN A 5 36.44 8.88 -23.81
C GLN A 5 35.90 10.18 -23.19
N LYS A 6 35.79 11.27 -23.98
CA LYS A 6 35.18 12.53 -23.51
C LYS A 6 33.70 12.35 -23.18
N ASN A 7 32.97 11.58 -23.99
CA ASN A 7 31.56 11.29 -23.75
C ASN A 7 31.36 10.40 -22.51
N GLU A 8 32.20 9.38 -22.34
CA GLU A 8 32.19 8.51 -21.17
C GLU A 8 32.44 9.30 -19.87
N VAL A 9 33.46 10.16 -19.86
CA VAL A 9 33.73 11.03 -18.70
C VAL A 9 32.58 12.00 -18.43
N LYS A 10 31.92 12.52 -19.48
CA LYS A 10 30.74 13.38 -19.33
C LYS A 10 29.58 12.62 -18.68
N LEU A 11 29.30 11.39 -19.11
CA LEU A 11 28.26 10.53 -18.53
C LEU A 11 28.59 10.20 -17.08
N LYS A 12 29.81 9.77 -16.79
CA LYS A 12 30.27 9.45 -15.42
C LYS A 12 30.19 10.67 -14.49
N ARG A 13 30.58 11.85 -14.96
CA ARG A 13 30.40 13.11 -14.21
C ARG A 13 28.93 13.45 -13.98
N GLY A 14 28.05 13.14 -14.93
CA GLY A 14 26.59 13.26 -14.76
C GLY A 14 26.08 12.37 -13.63
N HIS A 15 26.43 11.08 -13.65
CA HIS A 15 26.07 10.13 -12.59
C HIS A 15 26.60 10.54 -11.21
N LEU A 16 27.87 10.95 -11.10
CA LEU A 16 28.42 11.40 -9.82
C LEU A 16 27.72 12.67 -9.28
N LYS A 17 27.33 13.60 -10.17
CA LYS A 17 26.54 14.77 -9.76
C LYS A 17 25.16 14.38 -9.25
N GLN A 18 24.50 13.44 -9.93
CA GLN A 18 23.21 12.91 -9.50
C GLN A 18 23.33 12.25 -8.12
N GLN A 19 24.28 11.33 -7.94
CA GLN A 19 24.54 10.66 -6.65
C GLN A 19 24.84 11.66 -5.53
N LYS A 20 25.67 12.69 -5.80
CA LYS A 20 25.94 13.75 -4.82
C LYS A 20 24.67 14.49 -4.42
N SER A 21 23.80 14.83 -5.39
CA SER A 21 22.54 15.53 -5.11
C SER A 21 21.58 14.67 -4.30
N GLU A 22 21.42 13.40 -4.67
CA GLU A 22 20.57 12.43 -3.97
C GLU A 22 21.08 12.21 -2.53
N MET A 23 22.38 12.03 -2.35
CA MET A 23 23.01 11.87 -1.03
C MET A 23 22.80 13.10 -0.15
N ASN A 24 22.95 14.30 -0.71
CA ASN A 24 22.68 15.54 0.02
C ASN A 24 21.22 15.66 0.46
N SER A 25 20.27 15.30 -0.42
CA SER A 25 18.84 15.28 -0.08
C SER A 25 18.53 14.29 1.03
N LEU A 26 19.09 13.07 0.98
CA LEU A 26 18.93 12.06 2.03
C LEU A 26 19.54 12.52 3.36
N TRP A 27 20.74 13.12 3.31
CA TRP A 27 21.41 13.66 4.49
C TRP A 27 20.61 14.79 5.16
N CYS A 28 20.10 15.75 4.38
CA CYS A 28 19.23 16.81 4.91
C CYS A 28 17.95 16.25 5.56
N SER A 29 17.32 15.25 4.91
CA SER A 29 16.13 14.60 5.46
C SER A 29 16.41 13.89 6.79
N ALA A 30 17.51 13.13 6.87
CA ALA A 30 17.93 12.46 8.09
C ALA A 30 18.31 13.45 9.20
N LEU A 31 19.03 14.52 8.86
CA LEU A 31 19.43 15.56 9.81
C LEU A 31 18.21 16.18 10.51
N TYR A 32 17.20 16.62 9.76
CA TYR A 32 16.00 17.24 10.36
C TYR A 32 15.24 16.26 11.23
N LYS A 33 15.01 15.05 10.73
CA LYS A 33 14.32 13.98 11.45
C LYS A 33 14.99 13.68 12.79
N LEU A 34 16.29 13.42 12.77
CA LEU A 34 17.05 13.08 13.98
C LEU A 34 17.20 14.28 14.93
N SER A 35 17.30 15.50 14.40
CA SER A 35 17.34 16.71 15.22
C SER A 35 16.03 16.92 15.98
N ILE A 36 14.89 16.72 15.32
CA ILE A 36 13.57 16.81 15.95
C ILE A 36 13.39 15.68 16.96
N ALA A 37 13.73 14.44 16.59
CA ALA A 37 13.66 13.30 17.51
C ALA A 37 14.51 13.53 18.77
N ASN A 38 15.73 14.02 18.62
CA ASN A 38 16.60 14.33 19.75
C ASN A 38 16.08 15.49 20.61
N LYS A 39 15.41 16.49 20.01
CA LYS A 39 14.80 17.61 20.74
C LYS A 39 13.66 17.15 21.65
N TYR A 40 12.86 16.20 21.20
CA TYR A 40 11.65 15.72 21.90
C TYR A 40 11.84 14.36 22.58
N LYS A 41 13.07 13.84 22.71
CA LYS A 41 13.33 12.48 23.21
C LYS A 41 12.79 12.20 24.62
N ASP A 42 12.68 13.25 25.44
CA ASP A 42 12.22 13.20 26.83
C ASP A 42 10.79 13.78 26.99
N ASP A 43 10.16 14.19 25.88
CA ASP A 43 8.86 14.86 25.87
C ASP A 43 7.74 13.94 25.36
N ILE A 44 6.53 14.15 25.88
CA ILE A 44 5.30 13.60 25.29
C ILE A 44 4.76 14.60 24.27
N PHE A 45 4.51 14.14 23.05
CA PHE A 45 3.94 14.96 21.98
C PHE A 45 2.84 14.22 21.23
N TRP A 46 2.08 14.98 20.44
CA TRP A 46 0.96 14.48 19.64
C TRP A 46 1.12 14.90 18.17
N PHE A 47 0.63 14.06 17.28
CA PHE A 47 0.54 14.36 15.85
C PHE A 47 -0.89 14.79 15.50
N PRO A 48 -1.18 16.08 15.27
CA PRO A 48 -2.43 16.46 14.61
C PRO A 48 -2.46 15.87 13.21
N HIS A 49 -3.62 15.38 12.77
CA HIS A 49 -3.81 14.77 11.46
C HIS A 49 -4.67 15.65 10.55
N ASN A 50 -4.43 15.54 9.25
CA ASN A 50 -5.19 16.18 8.18
C ASN A 50 -5.65 15.13 7.15
N LEU A 51 -6.58 15.50 6.27
CA LEU A 51 -7.09 14.65 5.20
C LEU A 51 -6.62 15.13 3.84
N ASP A 52 -6.32 14.21 2.92
CA ASP A 52 -6.28 14.55 1.50
C ASP A 52 -7.70 14.65 0.91
N PHE A 53 -7.81 15.07 -0.36
CA PHE A 53 -9.11 15.27 -1.01
C PHE A 53 -9.98 14.00 -1.10
N ARG A 54 -9.41 12.81 -0.87
CA ARG A 54 -10.07 11.50 -0.95
C ARG A 54 -10.37 10.92 0.43
N GLY A 55 -9.98 11.62 1.49
CA GLY A 55 -10.17 11.22 2.88
C GLY A 55 -8.97 10.57 3.54
N ARG A 56 -7.87 10.25 2.83
CA ARG A 56 -6.72 9.61 3.50
C ARG A 56 -6.10 10.53 4.54
N THR A 57 -5.79 9.97 5.70
CA THR A 57 -5.21 10.70 6.84
C THR A 57 -3.69 10.79 6.75
N TYR A 58 -3.14 11.96 7.12
CA TYR A 58 -1.71 12.23 7.21
C TYR A 58 -1.40 13.11 8.42
N PRO A 59 -0.32 12.87 9.18
CA PRO A 59 0.17 13.81 10.17
C PRO A 59 0.50 15.17 9.55
N CYS A 60 0.11 16.27 10.22
CA CYS A 60 0.46 17.62 9.77
C CYS A 60 1.97 17.90 9.83
N PRO A 61 2.73 17.47 10.87
CA PRO A 61 4.18 17.68 10.91
C PRO A 61 4.90 16.81 9.86
N PRO A 62 5.61 17.40 8.87
CA PRO A 62 6.06 16.65 7.70
C PRO A 62 7.41 15.93 7.87
N HIS A 63 8.25 16.36 8.83
CA HIS A 63 9.65 15.89 8.91
C HIS A 63 9.86 14.68 9.82
N PHE A 64 9.07 14.57 10.89
CA PHE A 64 9.18 13.50 11.88
C PHE A 64 7.77 13.08 12.30
N ASN A 65 7.31 11.92 11.82
CA ASN A 65 6.01 11.32 12.11
C ASN A 65 6.01 9.83 11.75
N HIS A 66 5.03 9.07 12.24
CA HIS A 66 4.97 7.61 12.09
C HIS A 66 4.70 7.11 10.66
N LEU A 67 4.34 7.98 9.69
CA LEU A 67 4.27 7.61 8.27
C LEU A 67 5.66 7.53 7.61
N GLY A 68 6.71 8.00 8.30
CA GLY A 68 8.09 7.96 7.82
C GLY A 68 8.65 6.57 7.58
N ASP A 69 9.95 6.52 7.24
CA ASP A 69 10.70 5.28 6.99
C ASP A 69 10.98 4.47 8.27
N ASP A 70 11.62 3.31 8.10
CA ASP A 70 12.02 2.36 9.15
C ASP A 70 12.65 3.04 10.38
N VAL A 71 13.63 3.93 10.14
CA VAL A 71 14.30 4.67 11.22
C VAL A 71 13.29 5.50 12.02
N THR A 72 12.43 6.27 11.36
CA THR A 72 11.43 7.08 12.06
C THR A 72 10.50 6.21 12.90
N ARG A 73 10.01 5.11 12.33
CA ARG A 73 9.06 4.21 13.00
C ARG A 73 9.69 3.50 14.19
N SER A 74 10.97 3.13 14.09
CA SER A 74 11.70 2.46 15.17
C SER A 74 11.92 3.32 16.43
N ILE A 75 11.92 4.65 16.28
CA ILE A 75 12.20 5.60 17.37
C ILE A 75 10.91 6.01 18.11
N LEU A 76 9.74 5.89 17.46
CA LEU A 76 8.46 6.32 18.01
C LEU A 76 7.78 5.19 18.78
N CYS A 77 7.33 5.48 20.00
CA CYS A 77 6.51 4.59 20.82
C CYS A 77 5.27 5.29 21.37
N PHE A 78 4.28 4.54 21.85
CA PHE A 78 3.15 5.15 22.55
C PHE A 78 3.59 5.71 23.90
N ALA A 79 3.28 6.98 24.17
CA ALA A 79 3.58 7.60 25.47
C ALA A 79 2.88 6.88 26.63
N LYS A 80 1.63 6.45 26.43
CA LYS A 80 0.90 5.62 27.40
C LYS A 80 1.15 4.14 27.10
N GLY A 81 1.79 3.43 28.03
CA GLY A 81 1.98 1.99 27.95
C GLY A 81 0.78 1.20 28.43
N LYS A 82 0.74 -0.10 28.11
CA LYS A 82 -0.24 -1.08 28.61
C LYS A 82 0.45 -2.38 29.04
N PRO A 83 -0.05 -3.09 30.06
CA PRO A 83 0.47 -4.42 30.40
C PRO A 83 0.28 -5.38 29.23
N LEU A 84 1.27 -6.24 28.96
CA LEU A 84 1.20 -7.20 27.86
C LEU A 84 0.02 -8.17 27.98
N GLY A 85 -0.33 -8.56 29.21
CA GLY A 85 -1.28 -9.64 29.47
C GLY A 85 -0.82 -10.97 28.85
N LYS A 86 -1.75 -11.92 28.80
CA LYS A 86 -1.47 -13.32 28.41
C LYS A 86 -0.90 -13.50 27.00
N LYS A 87 -1.23 -12.61 26.06
CA LYS A 87 -0.90 -12.74 24.63
C LYS A 87 0.01 -11.63 24.10
N GLY A 88 0.31 -10.60 24.90
CA GLY A 88 1.07 -9.46 24.40
C GLY A 88 2.49 -9.83 23.96
N LEU A 89 3.17 -10.71 24.70
CA LEU A 89 4.50 -11.18 24.30
C LEU A 89 4.45 -11.97 22.98
N ASP A 90 3.44 -12.81 22.78
CA ASP A 90 3.27 -13.56 21.53
C ASP A 90 3.08 -12.62 20.34
N TRP A 91 2.27 -11.58 20.50
CA TRP A 91 2.07 -10.56 19.47
C TRP A 91 3.33 -9.75 19.17
N LEU A 92 4.16 -9.43 20.18
CA LEU A 92 5.48 -8.82 19.96
C LEU A 92 6.40 -9.74 19.15
N LYS A 93 6.48 -11.02 19.50
CA LYS A 93 7.30 -12.02 18.80
C LYS A 93 6.85 -12.21 17.35
N ILE A 94 5.54 -12.33 17.12
CA ILE A 94 4.97 -12.41 15.76
C ILE A 94 5.29 -11.15 14.98
N HIS A 95 5.16 -9.98 15.60
CA HIS A 95 5.47 -8.70 14.97
C HIS A 95 6.95 -8.60 14.57
N LEU A 96 7.87 -9.01 15.46
CA LEU A 96 9.29 -9.09 15.15
C LEU A 96 9.56 -9.96 13.93
N ILE A 97 8.98 -11.16 13.85
CA ILE A 97 9.15 -12.02 12.67
C ILE A 97 8.57 -11.38 11.42
N ASN A 98 7.46 -10.66 11.51
CA ASN A 98 6.93 -9.93 10.36
C ASN A 98 7.95 -8.89 9.85
N LEU A 99 8.58 -8.12 10.74
CA LEU A 99 9.59 -7.09 10.41
C LEU A 99 10.83 -7.67 9.72
N THR A 100 11.18 -8.92 10.00
CA THR A 100 12.31 -9.59 9.33
C THR A 100 12.07 -9.85 7.85
N GLY A 101 10.81 -9.90 7.41
CA GLY A 101 10.47 -10.37 6.07
C GLY A 101 10.56 -11.89 5.87
N LEU A 102 10.92 -12.64 6.91
CA LEU A 102 10.93 -14.10 6.88
C LEU A 102 9.51 -14.66 7.13
N LYS A 103 9.29 -15.93 6.78
CA LYS A 103 8.03 -16.65 7.10
C LYS A 103 6.74 -15.94 6.62
N LYS A 104 6.80 -15.18 5.51
CA LYS A 104 5.63 -14.47 4.94
C LYS A 104 4.46 -15.43 4.62
N ARG A 105 4.75 -16.66 4.16
CA ARG A 105 3.77 -17.72 3.88
C ARG A 105 3.38 -18.59 5.11
N SER A 106 3.83 -18.26 6.31
CA SER A 106 3.58 -19.08 7.51
C SER A 106 2.39 -18.59 8.35
N SER A 107 1.79 -19.50 9.09
CA SER A 107 0.78 -19.23 10.13
C SER A 107 1.37 -18.40 11.28
N ASN A 108 0.52 -17.73 12.07
CA ASN A 108 1.00 -17.01 13.25
C ASN A 108 1.62 -17.96 14.29
N LYS A 109 1.12 -19.21 14.37
CA LYS A 109 1.69 -20.26 15.24
C LYS A 109 3.11 -20.61 14.83
N GLU A 110 3.36 -20.78 13.54
CA GLU A 110 4.70 -21.05 13.00
C GLU A 110 5.64 -19.85 13.16
N ARG A 111 5.14 -18.62 12.98
CA ARG A 111 5.94 -17.40 13.22
C ARG A 111 6.35 -17.29 14.69
N LEU A 112 5.42 -17.56 15.61
CA LEU A 112 5.70 -17.56 17.06
C LEU A 112 6.76 -18.61 17.42
N ALA A 113 6.58 -19.86 16.98
CA ALA A 113 7.54 -20.93 17.22
C ALA A 113 8.94 -20.60 16.63
N TYR A 114 8.97 -19.93 15.48
CA TYR A 114 10.23 -19.47 14.87
C TYR A 114 10.89 -18.33 15.68
N ALA A 115 10.10 -17.42 16.25
CA ALA A 115 10.61 -16.39 17.15
C ALA A 115 11.20 -17.00 18.43
N ASP A 116 10.55 -18.04 18.99
CA ASP A 116 11.06 -18.75 20.16
C ASP A 116 12.39 -19.46 19.86
N TYR A 117 12.50 -20.08 18.68
CA TYR A 117 13.77 -20.66 18.22
C TYR A 117 14.88 -19.62 18.07
N LEU A 118 14.54 -18.41 17.59
CA LEU A 118 15.49 -17.31 17.41
C LEU A 118 15.71 -16.46 18.66
N LEU A 119 15.15 -16.83 19.82
CA LEU A 119 15.26 -16.02 21.03
C LEU A 119 16.72 -15.67 21.40
N PRO A 120 17.73 -16.56 21.26
CA PRO A 120 19.13 -16.17 21.48
C PRO A 120 19.62 -15.04 20.57
N GLU A 121 19.29 -15.07 19.26
CA GLU A 121 19.66 -14.02 18.30
C GLU A 121 18.93 -12.70 18.58
N ILE A 122 17.67 -12.79 19.04
CA ILE A 122 16.86 -11.64 19.45
C ILE A 122 17.50 -10.96 20.66
N LEU A 123 17.91 -11.74 21.68
CA LEU A 123 18.56 -11.20 22.87
C LEU A 123 19.95 -10.64 22.57
N ASP A 124 20.76 -11.33 21.74
CA ASP A 124 22.06 -10.81 21.29
C ASP A 124 21.90 -9.48 20.53
N SER A 125 20.94 -9.39 19.62
CA SER A 125 20.65 -8.16 18.88
C SER A 125 20.22 -7.01 19.80
N ALA A 126 19.49 -7.31 20.88
CA ALA A 126 19.07 -6.31 21.86
C ALA A 126 20.24 -5.78 22.71
N ASP A 127 21.13 -6.67 23.14
CA ASP A 127 22.22 -6.37 24.08
C ASP A 127 23.46 -5.82 23.39
N HIS A 128 23.83 -6.40 22.25
CA HIS A 128 25.05 -6.10 21.50
C HIS A 128 24.73 -5.71 20.04
N PRO A 129 23.94 -4.65 19.81
CA PRO A 129 23.43 -4.33 18.47
C PRO A 129 24.51 -4.01 17.43
N MET A 130 25.68 -3.55 17.85
CA MET A 130 26.80 -3.21 16.98
C MET A 130 27.92 -4.27 16.97
N ASP A 131 28.08 -5.01 18.07
CA ASP A 131 29.29 -5.79 18.34
C ASP A 131 29.03 -7.31 18.41
N GLY A 132 27.76 -7.72 18.45
CA GLY A 132 27.33 -9.13 18.44
C GLY A 132 27.16 -9.70 17.03
N ASN A 133 26.21 -10.62 16.88
CA ASN A 133 25.93 -11.31 15.61
C ASN A 133 25.28 -10.40 14.56
N ARG A 134 24.69 -9.27 14.99
CA ARG A 134 24.01 -8.29 14.12
C ARG A 134 22.91 -8.89 13.26
N TRP A 135 22.24 -9.93 13.76
CA TRP A 135 21.16 -10.63 13.06
C TRP A 135 20.07 -9.69 12.54
N TRP A 136 19.72 -8.67 13.34
CA TRP A 136 18.71 -7.65 12.99
C TRP A 136 19.01 -6.88 11.69
N GLN A 137 20.28 -6.76 11.26
CA GLN A 137 20.64 -6.01 10.05
C GLN A 137 20.22 -6.71 8.75
N ALA A 138 19.97 -8.01 8.79
CA ALA A 138 19.54 -8.80 7.63
C ALA A 138 18.03 -8.70 7.35
N SER A 139 17.26 -8.05 8.23
CA SER A 139 15.81 -7.90 8.11
C SER A 139 15.38 -6.95 6.99
N ASP A 140 14.14 -7.13 6.48
CA ASP A 140 13.47 -6.15 5.61
C ASP A 140 13.36 -4.76 6.29
N GLU A 141 13.00 -4.72 7.58
CA GLU A 141 12.87 -3.50 8.40
C GLU A 141 13.84 -3.56 9.61
N PRO A 142 15.13 -3.26 9.39
CA PRO A 142 16.19 -3.55 10.36
C PRO A 142 16.04 -2.76 11.67
N TRP A 143 15.78 -1.45 11.63
CA TRP A 143 15.71 -0.64 12.84
C TRP A 143 14.47 -0.94 13.68
N GLN A 144 13.30 -1.14 13.05
CA GLN A 144 12.13 -1.64 13.76
C GLN A 144 12.37 -3.05 14.33
N THR A 145 13.07 -3.94 13.61
CA THR A 145 13.43 -5.27 14.15
C THR A 145 14.27 -5.12 15.42
N LEU A 146 15.28 -4.24 15.40
CA LEU A 146 16.10 -3.98 16.58
C LEU A 146 15.29 -3.40 17.75
N ALA A 147 14.40 -2.45 17.48
CA ALA A 147 13.52 -1.89 18.51
C ALA A 147 12.62 -2.98 19.13
N ALA A 148 12.05 -3.86 18.31
CA ALA A 148 11.27 -5.00 18.77
C ALA A 148 12.12 -6.02 19.56
N CYS A 149 13.38 -6.27 19.17
CA CYS A 149 14.30 -7.13 19.92
C CYS A 149 14.49 -6.59 21.34
N LYS A 150 14.74 -5.27 21.48
CA LYS A 150 14.91 -4.61 22.77
C LYS A 150 13.64 -4.70 23.62
N GLU A 151 12.47 -4.47 23.03
CA GLU A 151 11.21 -4.57 23.76
C GLU A 151 10.95 -6.00 24.25
N ILE A 152 11.22 -7.02 23.43
CA ILE A 152 11.09 -8.42 23.82
C ILE A 152 12.09 -8.78 24.92
N ALA A 153 13.35 -8.34 24.81
CA ALA A 153 14.36 -8.56 25.84
C ALA A 153 13.95 -7.97 27.19
N ASN A 154 13.41 -6.74 27.20
CA ASN A 154 12.87 -6.10 28.40
C ASN A 154 11.70 -6.89 28.99
N ALA A 155 10.76 -7.33 28.14
CA ALA A 155 9.59 -8.08 28.56
C ALA A 155 9.96 -9.44 29.20
N VAL A 156 10.82 -10.24 28.54
CA VAL A 156 11.18 -11.59 29.04
C VAL A 156 12.08 -11.56 30.28
N ARG A 157 12.80 -10.46 30.50
CA ARG A 157 13.62 -10.23 31.70
C ARG A 157 12.86 -9.58 32.84
N SER A 158 11.62 -9.14 32.61
CA SER A 158 10.78 -8.58 33.66
C SER A 158 10.37 -9.64 34.70
N PRO A 159 10.09 -9.26 35.95
CA PRO A 159 9.66 -10.21 36.99
C PRO A 159 8.35 -10.94 36.65
N ASP A 160 7.46 -10.28 35.91
CA ASP A 160 6.17 -10.81 35.47
C ASP A 160 5.86 -10.27 34.06
N VAL A 161 6.07 -11.14 33.06
CA VAL A 161 5.91 -10.81 31.64
C VAL A 161 4.50 -10.27 31.33
N GLU A 162 3.45 -10.82 31.94
CA GLU A 162 2.09 -10.37 31.68
C GLU A 162 1.82 -8.96 32.20
N LYS A 163 2.56 -8.54 33.23
CA LYS A 163 2.44 -7.19 33.84
C LYS A 163 3.45 -6.18 33.29
N TYR A 164 4.40 -6.61 32.45
CA TYR A 164 5.33 -5.69 31.80
C TYR A 164 4.57 -4.64 30.99
N ILE A 165 4.83 -3.36 31.29
CA ILE A 165 4.18 -2.23 30.64
C ILE A 165 4.90 -1.95 29.31
N CYS A 166 4.26 -2.36 28.22
CA CYS A 166 4.78 -2.20 26.87
C CYS A 166 4.29 -0.89 26.25
N HIS A 167 5.22 -0.16 25.63
CA HIS A 167 4.96 1.08 24.89
C HIS A 167 5.09 0.90 23.37
N TYR A 168 5.74 -0.17 22.94
CA TYR A 168 6.02 -0.44 21.53
C TYR A 168 4.74 -0.78 20.74
N PRO A 169 4.49 -0.14 19.60
CA PRO A 169 3.34 -0.45 18.75
C PRO A 169 3.52 -1.78 18.00
N VAL A 170 2.44 -2.53 17.81
CA VAL A 170 2.40 -3.72 16.94
C VAL A 170 1.52 -3.43 15.73
N HIS A 171 2.04 -3.76 14.55
CA HIS A 171 1.45 -3.40 13.26
C HIS A 171 0.67 -4.56 12.65
N GLN A 172 -0.45 -4.24 12.01
CA GLN A 172 -1.25 -5.12 11.17
C GLN A 172 -1.54 -4.40 9.81
N ASP A 173 -0.90 -4.80 8.69
CA ASP A 173 -1.10 -4.33 7.26
C ASP A 173 -2.05 -5.09 6.21
N GLY A 174 -2.73 -4.41 5.29
CA GLY A 174 -3.53 -5.14 4.28
C GLY A 174 -2.63 -5.98 3.36
N SER A 175 -2.95 -7.25 3.04
CA SER A 175 -2.09 -8.03 2.10
C SER A 175 -1.93 -7.32 0.75
N CYS A 176 -3.05 -6.86 0.21
CA CYS A 176 -3.14 -5.93 -0.89
C CYS A 176 -4.49 -5.22 -0.76
N ASN A 177 -4.53 -4.15 0.02
CA ASN A 177 -5.78 -3.53 0.45
C ASN A 177 -6.68 -3.12 -0.72
N GLY A 178 -6.13 -2.51 -1.78
CA GLY A 178 -6.90 -2.17 -2.97
C GLY A 178 -7.60 -3.37 -3.62
N LEU A 179 -6.92 -4.51 -3.78
CA LEU A 179 -7.54 -5.74 -4.29
C LEU A 179 -8.57 -6.32 -3.32
N GLN A 180 -8.39 -6.17 -2.01
CA GLN A 180 -9.39 -6.57 -1.01
C GLN A 180 -10.69 -5.78 -1.19
N HIS A 181 -10.60 -4.46 -1.34
CA HIS A 181 -11.78 -3.64 -1.61
C HIS A 181 -12.45 -4.02 -2.94
N TYR A 182 -11.69 -4.25 -4.01
CA TYR A 182 -12.27 -4.70 -5.29
C TYR A 182 -12.94 -6.07 -5.19
N ALA A 183 -12.28 -7.06 -4.57
CA ALA A 183 -12.85 -8.39 -4.39
C ALA A 183 -14.14 -8.36 -3.56
N ALA A 184 -14.22 -7.47 -2.56
CA ALA A 184 -15.41 -7.27 -1.74
C ALA A 184 -16.54 -6.54 -2.48
N LEU A 185 -16.22 -5.52 -3.29
CA LEU A 185 -17.20 -4.82 -4.15
C LEU A 185 -17.80 -5.76 -5.19
N GLY A 186 -16.94 -6.55 -5.85
CA GLY A 186 -17.31 -7.47 -6.92
C GLY A 186 -17.81 -8.83 -6.45
N ARG A 187 -17.67 -9.17 -5.16
CA ARG A 187 -17.97 -10.50 -4.59
C ARG A 187 -17.28 -11.63 -5.38
N ASP A 188 -16.02 -11.38 -5.76
CA ASP A 188 -15.19 -12.25 -6.60
C ASP A 188 -14.44 -13.30 -5.76
N LYS A 189 -14.73 -14.59 -5.97
CA LYS A 189 -14.24 -15.66 -5.10
C LYS A 189 -12.76 -15.90 -5.26
N ALA A 190 -12.30 -16.04 -6.50
CA ALA A 190 -10.88 -16.22 -6.78
C ALA A 190 -10.07 -15.02 -6.30
N GLY A 191 -10.60 -13.81 -6.52
CA GLY A 191 -10.01 -12.58 -6.01
C GLY A 191 -9.92 -12.57 -4.48
N ALA A 192 -11.03 -12.81 -3.79
CA ALA A 192 -11.15 -12.82 -2.33
C ALA A 192 -10.20 -13.85 -1.68
N GLU A 193 -10.10 -15.05 -2.24
CA GLU A 193 -9.17 -16.09 -1.76
C GLU A 193 -7.71 -15.63 -1.89
N SER A 194 -7.34 -15.05 -3.03
CA SER A 194 -5.96 -14.59 -3.30
C SER A 194 -5.50 -13.47 -2.36
N VAL A 195 -6.44 -12.69 -1.83
CA VAL A 195 -6.15 -11.57 -0.92
C VAL A 195 -6.65 -11.80 0.51
N ASN A 196 -6.92 -13.06 0.85
CA ASN A 196 -7.19 -13.52 2.20
C ASN A 196 -8.47 -12.95 2.83
N LEU A 197 -9.48 -12.69 2.01
CA LEU A 197 -10.88 -12.48 2.44
C LEU A 197 -11.64 -13.80 2.59
N PHE A 198 -10.93 -14.90 2.81
CA PHE A 198 -11.42 -16.23 3.16
C PHE A 198 -10.51 -16.81 4.26
N PRO A 199 -11.04 -17.68 5.14
CA PRO A 199 -10.26 -18.31 6.19
C PRO A 199 -9.34 -19.37 5.59
N PHE A 200 -8.07 -19.30 5.96
CA PHE A 200 -7.06 -20.28 5.58
C PHE A 200 -6.15 -20.57 6.77
N GLU A 201 -5.62 -21.80 6.88
CA GLU A 201 -4.64 -22.13 7.92
C GLU A 201 -3.33 -21.33 7.76
N ALA A 202 -2.96 -21.09 6.49
CA ALA A 202 -1.77 -20.35 6.08
C ALA A 202 -2.15 -19.19 5.14
N PRO A 203 -1.41 -18.07 5.20
CA PRO A 203 -1.69 -16.90 4.38
C PRO A 203 -1.42 -17.17 2.89
N LYS A 204 -2.31 -16.70 2.02
CA LYS A 204 -2.07 -16.54 0.59
C LYS A 204 -1.23 -15.30 0.33
N ASP A 205 -0.43 -15.35 -0.72
CA ASP A 205 0.50 -14.30 -1.10
C ASP A 205 0.33 -13.99 -2.58
N VAL A 206 -0.63 -13.12 -2.90
CA VAL A 206 -0.96 -12.72 -4.28
C VAL A 206 0.27 -12.36 -5.11
N TYR A 207 1.29 -11.76 -4.50
CA TYR A 207 2.53 -11.40 -5.19
C TYR A 207 3.33 -12.62 -5.63
N SER A 208 3.34 -13.67 -4.82
CA SER A 208 3.95 -14.94 -5.20
C SER A 208 3.12 -15.63 -6.28
N ASP A 209 1.80 -15.67 -6.12
CA ASP A 209 0.91 -16.35 -7.06
C ASP A 209 1.02 -15.72 -8.46
N VAL A 210 1.08 -14.38 -8.55
CA VAL A 210 1.33 -13.67 -9.81
C VAL A 210 2.73 -13.97 -10.35
N ALA A 211 3.76 -14.08 -9.50
CA ALA A 211 5.12 -14.39 -9.95
C ALA A 211 5.19 -15.79 -10.57
N GLU A 212 4.51 -16.76 -9.96
CA GLU A 212 4.43 -18.13 -10.47
C GLU A 212 3.65 -18.19 -11.80
N LEU A 213 2.62 -17.37 -11.99
CA LEU A 213 1.92 -17.26 -13.28
C LEU A 213 2.79 -16.60 -14.36
N VAL A 214 3.48 -15.51 -14.02
CA VAL A 214 4.41 -14.84 -14.95
C VAL A 214 5.55 -15.77 -15.34
N GLU A 215 6.05 -16.60 -14.42
CA GLU A 215 7.08 -17.61 -14.72
C GLU A 215 6.55 -18.69 -15.67
N LYS A 216 5.29 -19.12 -15.55
CA LYS A 216 4.67 -20.04 -16.51
C LYS A 216 4.58 -19.43 -17.92
N VAL A 217 4.19 -18.15 -18.02
CA VAL A 217 4.17 -17.43 -19.31
C VAL A 217 5.59 -17.35 -19.89
N ARG A 218 6.58 -17.00 -19.06
CA ARG A 218 8.00 -16.97 -19.44
C ARG A 218 8.50 -18.31 -19.97
N LEU A 219 8.16 -19.41 -19.31
CA LEU A 219 8.55 -20.76 -19.75
C LEU A 219 8.00 -21.09 -21.15
N ILE A 220 6.75 -20.74 -21.42
CA ILE A 220 6.12 -20.95 -22.73
C ILE A 220 6.82 -20.10 -23.80
N ASP A 221 7.04 -18.82 -23.54
CA ASP A 221 7.68 -17.92 -24.50
C ASP A 221 9.14 -18.28 -24.75
N ALA A 222 9.87 -18.72 -23.71
CA ALA A 222 11.23 -19.20 -23.82
C ALA A 222 11.33 -20.47 -24.69
N ALA A 223 10.37 -21.39 -24.56
CA ALA A 223 10.26 -22.59 -25.40
C ALA A 223 9.92 -22.24 -26.86
N ASN A 224 9.18 -21.15 -27.08
CA ASN A 224 8.89 -20.61 -28.41
C ASN A 224 10.04 -19.76 -29.01
N GLY A 225 11.17 -19.65 -28.31
CA GLY A 225 12.38 -18.99 -28.82
C GLY A 225 12.51 -17.50 -28.49
N ASP A 226 11.74 -16.95 -27.53
CA ASP A 226 11.91 -15.57 -27.09
C ASP A 226 13.21 -15.40 -26.27
N GLU A 227 14.17 -14.62 -26.79
CA GLU A 227 15.47 -14.35 -26.17
C GLU A 227 15.32 -13.73 -24.77
N ILE A 228 14.36 -12.82 -24.58
CA ILE A 228 14.17 -12.11 -23.31
C ILE A 228 13.57 -13.04 -22.27
N ALA A 229 12.62 -13.89 -22.66
CA ALA A 229 12.06 -14.90 -21.79
C ALA A 229 13.13 -15.91 -21.32
N GLN A 230 14.07 -16.30 -22.19
CA GLN A 230 15.20 -17.17 -21.83
C GLN A 230 16.14 -16.49 -20.82
N VAL A 231 16.53 -15.23 -21.07
CA VAL A 231 17.41 -14.45 -20.16
C VAL A 231 16.78 -14.24 -18.77
N LEU A 232 15.45 -14.24 -18.68
CA LEU A 232 14.71 -14.04 -17.43
C LEU A 232 14.63 -15.27 -16.53
N GLU A 233 15.18 -16.42 -16.93
CA GLU A 233 15.20 -17.64 -16.12
C GLU A 233 15.82 -17.39 -14.73
N GLY A 234 15.09 -17.73 -13.66
CA GLY A 234 15.52 -17.52 -12.27
C GLY A 234 15.43 -16.08 -11.76
N PHE A 235 14.95 -15.13 -12.57
CA PHE A 235 14.80 -13.72 -12.21
C PHE A 235 13.35 -13.26 -12.04
N VAL A 236 12.35 -14.08 -12.38
CA VAL A 236 10.94 -13.83 -12.06
C VAL A 236 10.68 -14.09 -10.57
N ARG A 237 10.99 -13.09 -9.74
CA ARG A 237 10.91 -13.18 -8.28
C ARG A 237 9.80 -12.29 -7.73
N ARG A 238 9.20 -12.70 -6.60
CA ARG A 238 8.21 -11.90 -5.86
C ARG A 238 8.62 -10.44 -5.69
N LYS A 239 9.88 -10.18 -5.28
CA LYS A 239 10.42 -8.83 -5.06
C LYS A 239 10.36 -7.95 -6.32
N VAL A 240 10.60 -8.54 -7.50
CA VAL A 240 10.63 -7.83 -8.79
C VAL A 240 9.24 -7.32 -9.17
N ILE A 241 8.19 -8.10 -8.93
CA ILE A 241 6.83 -7.77 -9.36
C ILE A 241 5.94 -7.17 -8.26
N LYS A 242 6.31 -7.32 -6.97
CA LYS A 242 5.51 -6.91 -5.79
C LYS A 242 4.97 -5.48 -5.96
N GLN A 243 5.87 -4.54 -6.23
CA GLN A 243 5.51 -3.13 -6.32
C GLN A 243 4.52 -2.86 -7.46
N THR A 244 4.69 -3.52 -8.60
CA THR A 244 3.80 -3.37 -9.75
C THR A 244 2.42 -3.92 -9.47
N VAL A 245 2.32 -5.12 -8.89
CA VAL A 245 1.03 -5.71 -8.48
C VAL A 245 0.32 -4.80 -7.47
N MET A 246 1.05 -4.34 -6.44
CA MET A 246 0.51 -3.46 -5.40
C MET A 246 0.00 -2.12 -5.94
N THR A 247 0.69 -1.54 -6.92
CA THR A 247 0.37 -0.18 -7.40
C THR A 247 -0.55 -0.15 -8.62
N THR A 248 -0.73 -1.28 -9.32
CA THR A 248 -1.63 -1.36 -10.49
C THR A 248 -3.09 -1.12 -10.09
N VAL A 249 -3.52 -1.62 -8.93
CA VAL A 249 -4.87 -1.32 -8.39
C VAL A 249 -5.08 0.16 -8.08
N TYR A 250 -3.99 0.90 -7.88
CA TYR A 250 -3.99 2.34 -7.67
C TYR A 250 -3.70 3.14 -8.96
N GLY A 251 -3.94 2.54 -10.13
CA GLY A 251 -3.93 3.25 -11.42
C GLY A 251 -2.55 3.43 -12.04
N VAL A 252 -1.53 2.68 -11.59
CA VAL A 252 -0.24 2.64 -12.28
C VAL A 252 -0.42 2.10 -13.70
N THR A 253 0.09 2.84 -14.67
CA THR A 253 0.09 2.44 -16.08
C THR A 253 1.26 1.51 -16.39
N ARG A 254 1.19 0.77 -17.50
CA ARG A 254 2.32 -0.02 -18.04
C ARG A 254 3.64 0.77 -18.09
N TYR A 255 3.56 2.06 -18.44
CA TYR A 255 4.73 2.94 -18.44
C TYR A 255 5.37 3.04 -17.04
N GLY A 256 4.57 3.36 -16.02
CA GLY A 256 5.05 3.46 -14.64
C GLY A 256 5.51 2.11 -14.08
N ALA A 257 4.75 1.05 -14.34
CA ALA A 257 5.08 -0.33 -13.95
C ALA A 257 6.45 -0.77 -14.49
N ARG A 258 6.75 -0.47 -15.76
CA ARG A 258 8.05 -0.79 -16.35
C ARG A 258 9.21 -0.19 -15.56
N TYR A 259 9.11 1.07 -15.13
CA TYR A 259 10.18 1.68 -14.34
C TYR A 259 10.32 1.07 -12.94
N GLN A 260 9.22 0.65 -12.33
CA GLN A 260 9.27 -0.07 -11.05
C GLN A 260 10.01 -1.40 -11.21
N ILE A 261 9.65 -2.21 -12.21
CA ILE A 261 10.33 -3.48 -12.51
C ILE A 261 11.79 -3.24 -12.91
N LEU A 262 12.06 -2.25 -13.76
CA LEU A 262 13.41 -1.89 -14.19
C LEU A 262 14.32 -1.56 -13.00
N ARG A 263 13.80 -0.82 -12.01
CA ARG A 263 14.54 -0.52 -10.79
C ARG A 263 14.88 -1.81 -10.02
N GLN A 264 13.91 -2.71 -9.85
CA GLN A 264 14.17 -4.00 -9.19
C GLN A 264 15.18 -4.86 -9.96
N LEU A 265 15.15 -4.87 -11.29
CA LEU A 265 16.14 -5.59 -12.11
C LEU A 265 17.54 -4.98 -12.01
N LYS A 266 17.65 -3.66 -11.87
CA LYS A 266 18.94 -2.97 -11.67
C LYS A 266 19.59 -3.29 -10.33
N ASP A 267 18.78 -3.61 -9.33
CA ASP A 267 19.24 -3.96 -7.99
C ASP A 267 19.71 -5.42 -7.89
N ILE A 268 19.65 -6.20 -8.99
CA ILE A 268 20.13 -7.59 -9.07
C ILE A 268 21.49 -7.61 -9.78
N PRO A 269 22.62 -7.77 -9.05
CA PRO A 269 23.96 -7.74 -9.65
C PRO A 269 24.19 -8.81 -10.72
N GLU A 270 23.52 -9.97 -10.61
CA GLU A 270 23.67 -11.08 -11.53
C GLU A 270 22.87 -10.90 -12.84
N PHE A 271 21.94 -9.93 -12.89
CA PHE A 271 21.08 -9.74 -14.06
C PHE A 271 21.78 -8.87 -15.12
N PRO A 272 21.89 -9.30 -16.40
CA PRO A 272 22.71 -8.58 -17.36
C PRO A 272 22.14 -7.20 -17.75
N GLU A 273 22.96 -6.15 -17.59
CA GLU A 273 22.56 -4.75 -17.83
C GLU A 273 21.96 -4.51 -19.23
N LYS A 274 22.54 -5.16 -20.24
CA LYS A 274 22.11 -5.06 -21.65
C LYS A 274 20.62 -5.39 -21.83
N TYR A 275 20.06 -6.28 -21.02
CA TYR A 275 18.70 -6.79 -21.18
C TYR A 275 17.67 -6.11 -20.26
N GLN A 276 18.10 -5.34 -19.25
CA GLN A 276 17.22 -4.72 -18.23
C GLN A 276 16.01 -3.99 -18.80
N TRP A 277 16.22 -3.18 -19.85
CA TRP A 277 15.12 -2.42 -20.46
C TRP A 277 14.10 -3.32 -21.17
N LYS A 278 14.56 -4.27 -21.98
CA LYS A 278 13.68 -5.20 -22.70
C LYS A 278 12.98 -6.16 -21.73
N ALA A 279 13.70 -6.67 -20.75
CA ALA A 279 13.18 -7.53 -19.69
C ALA A 279 12.08 -6.85 -18.86
N SER A 280 12.29 -5.59 -18.45
CA SER A 280 11.26 -4.83 -17.72
C SER A 280 10.00 -4.58 -18.54
N HIS A 281 10.12 -4.42 -19.86
CA HIS A 281 8.97 -4.31 -20.76
C HIS A 281 8.22 -5.65 -20.84
N TYR A 282 8.93 -6.75 -21.09
CA TYR A 282 8.35 -8.09 -21.14
C TYR A 282 7.60 -8.43 -19.84
N LEU A 283 8.25 -8.26 -18.69
CA LEU A 283 7.65 -8.55 -17.38
C LEU A 283 6.44 -7.67 -17.09
N THR A 284 6.45 -6.41 -17.53
CA THR A 284 5.27 -5.53 -17.40
C THR A 284 4.07 -6.12 -18.15
N GLU A 285 4.24 -6.49 -19.42
CA GLU A 285 3.12 -7.01 -20.22
C GLU A 285 2.62 -8.35 -19.67
N ALA A 286 3.53 -9.26 -19.32
CA ALA A 286 3.16 -10.54 -18.71
C ALA A 286 2.42 -10.34 -17.39
N THR A 287 2.92 -9.46 -16.49
CA THR A 287 2.28 -9.17 -15.20
C THR A 287 0.86 -8.61 -15.37
N PHE A 288 0.67 -7.65 -16.29
CA PHE A 288 -0.66 -7.08 -16.56
C PHE A 288 -1.61 -8.12 -17.15
N SER A 289 -1.14 -9.00 -18.02
CA SER A 289 -1.93 -10.09 -18.58
C SER A 289 -2.40 -11.06 -17.48
N CYS A 290 -1.48 -11.51 -16.60
CA CYS A 290 -1.81 -12.38 -15.48
C CYS A 290 -2.81 -11.74 -14.51
N LEU A 291 -2.64 -10.45 -14.17
CA LEU A 291 -3.56 -9.73 -13.28
C LEU A 291 -4.98 -9.65 -13.87
N GLN A 292 -5.10 -9.40 -15.18
CA GLN A 292 -6.40 -9.36 -15.85
C GLN A 292 -7.12 -10.71 -15.83
N GLN A 293 -6.38 -11.81 -15.94
CA GLN A 293 -6.93 -13.16 -15.87
C GLN A 293 -7.35 -13.53 -14.44
N MET A 294 -6.57 -13.14 -13.43
CA MET A 294 -6.85 -13.45 -12.03
C MET A 294 -8.01 -12.65 -11.43
N PHE A 295 -8.20 -11.40 -11.86
CA PHE A 295 -9.09 -10.44 -11.20
C PHE A 295 -10.11 -9.84 -12.19
N THR A 296 -10.90 -10.70 -12.85
CA THR A 296 -11.87 -10.30 -13.87
C THR A 296 -12.94 -9.33 -13.34
N SER A 297 -13.49 -9.59 -12.15
CA SER A 297 -14.49 -8.71 -11.54
C SER A 297 -13.90 -7.34 -11.17
N THR A 298 -12.66 -7.32 -10.67
CA THR A 298 -11.92 -6.07 -10.40
C THR A 298 -11.77 -5.25 -11.68
N LYS A 299 -11.41 -5.90 -12.79
CA LYS A 299 -11.27 -5.26 -14.10
C LYS A 299 -12.58 -4.66 -14.60
N MET A 300 -13.69 -5.39 -14.48
CA MET A 300 -15.02 -4.89 -14.86
C MET A 300 -15.41 -3.63 -14.07
N ILE A 301 -15.13 -3.58 -12.77
CA ILE A 301 -15.39 -2.40 -11.92
C ILE A 301 -14.48 -1.23 -12.31
N GLN A 302 -13.18 -1.48 -12.55
CA GLN A 302 -12.24 -0.46 -13.00
C GLN A 302 -12.62 0.15 -14.35
N ASP A 303 -13.10 -0.68 -15.28
CA ASP A 303 -13.55 -0.24 -16.59
C ASP A 303 -14.82 0.60 -16.48
N TRP A 304 -15.80 0.14 -15.70
CA TRP A 304 -17.00 0.92 -15.44
C TRP A 304 -16.67 2.29 -14.81
N PHE A 305 -15.80 2.34 -13.80
CA PHE A 305 -15.33 3.60 -13.23
C PHE A 305 -14.67 4.50 -14.29
N THR A 306 -13.77 3.94 -15.09
CA THR A 306 -13.04 4.69 -16.13
C THR A 306 -13.98 5.26 -17.18
N GLU A 307 -14.96 4.47 -17.63
CA GLU A 307 -15.99 4.88 -18.59
C GLU A 307 -16.88 5.98 -18.02
N CYS A 308 -17.41 5.80 -16.80
CA CYS A 308 -18.22 6.80 -16.09
C CYS A 308 -17.48 8.14 -15.98
N ALA A 309 -16.21 8.11 -15.56
CA ALA A 309 -15.40 9.32 -15.41
C ALA A 309 -15.08 9.99 -16.75
N ASP A 310 -14.83 9.23 -17.82
CA ASP A 310 -14.58 9.76 -19.16
C ASP A 310 -15.84 10.43 -19.73
N ILE A 311 -17.01 9.78 -19.62
CA ILE A 311 -18.26 10.33 -20.13
C ILE A 311 -18.71 11.56 -19.33
N ILE A 312 -18.67 11.53 -17.99
CA ILE A 312 -18.99 12.69 -17.13
C ILE A 312 -18.11 13.89 -17.52
N SER A 313 -16.80 13.67 -17.64
CA SER A 313 -15.86 14.75 -17.95
C SER A 313 -16.08 15.34 -19.34
N LYS A 314 -16.42 14.51 -20.34
CA LYS A 314 -16.59 14.93 -21.74
C LYS A 314 -17.95 15.56 -22.02
N THR A 315 -19.04 15.00 -21.49
CA THR A 315 -20.41 15.44 -21.81
C THR A 315 -20.92 16.49 -20.84
N CYS A 316 -20.62 16.37 -19.55
CA CYS A 316 -21.08 17.33 -18.53
C CYS A 316 -20.10 18.50 -18.35
N ASN A 317 -18.85 18.37 -18.82
CA ASN A 317 -17.78 19.34 -18.58
C ASN A 317 -17.58 19.64 -17.07
N LYS A 318 -17.81 18.64 -16.22
CA LYS A 318 -17.65 18.69 -14.76
C LYS A 318 -16.54 17.74 -14.30
N PRO A 319 -15.85 18.02 -13.18
CA PRO A 319 -15.01 17.03 -12.52
C PRO A 319 -15.88 15.88 -11.98
N VAL A 320 -15.26 14.72 -11.79
CA VAL A 320 -15.91 13.61 -11.10
C VAL A 320 -15.94 13.93 -9.60
N GLU A 321 -17.09 13.72 -8.98
CA GLU A 321 -17.30 13.84 -7.55
C GLU A 321 -18.19 12.69 -7.06
N TRP A 322 -18.08 12.36 -5.77
CA TRP A 322 -18.90 11.36 -5.08
C TRP A 322 -18.95 11.69 -3.59
N VAL A 323 -19.78 10.95 -2.85
CA VAL A 323 -19.83 11.02 -1.39
C VAL A 323 -19.46 9.64 -0.86
N THR A 324 -18.57 9.59 0.14
CA THR A 324 -18.19 8.32 0.78
C THR A 324 -19.32 7.80 1.68
N PRO A 325 -19.32 6.51 2.08
CA PRO A 325 -20.28 5.98 3.05
C PRO A 325 -20.25 6.62 4.46
N LEU A 326 -19.33 7.55 4.74
CA LEU A 326 -19.29 8.37 5.94
C LEU A 326 -19.64 9.85 5.66
N ASP A 327 -20.38 10.11 4.58
CA ASP A 327 -20.84 11.43 4.17
C ASP A 327 -19.73 12.46 3.86
N LEU A 328 -18.49 12.02 3.65
CA LEU A 328 -17.41 12.89 3.16
C LEU A 328 -17.58 13.14 1.64
N PRO A 329 -17.81 14.39 1.19
CA PRO A 329 -17.80 14.71 -0.23
C PRO A 329 -16.37 14.71 -0.78
N VAL A 330 -16.17 14.06 -1.92
CA VAL A 330 -14.90 13.96 -2.61
C VAL A 330 -15.04 14.50 -4.03
N LEU A 331 -14.12 15.38 -4.43
CA LEU A 331 -14.07 15.96 -5.77
C LEU A 331 -12.67 15.82 -6.35
N GLN A 332 -12.57 15.39 -7.62
CA GLN A 332 -11.27 15.30 -8.29
C GLN A 332 -10.77 16.66 -8.78
N PRO A 333 -9.60 17.14 -8.30
CA PRO A 333 -9.11 18.49 -8.60
C PRO A 333 -8.45 18.61 -9.99
N TYR A 334 -8.68 17.66 -10.91
CA TYR A 334 -7.94 17.59 -12.16
C TYR A 334 -8.55 18.48 -13.25
N PHE A 335 -8.02 19.68 -13.37
CA PHE A 335 -8.36 20.64 -14.41
C PHE A 335 -7.22 20.84 -15.42
N LYS A 336 -7.53 21.34 -16.61
CA LYS A 336 -6.50 21.66 -17.62
C LYS A 336 -5.77 22.93 -17.21
N GLN A 337 -4.48 22.81 -16.87
CA GLN A 337 -3.65 23.98 -16.59
C GLN A 337 -3.44 24.82 -17.84
N LYS A 338 -3.67 26.14 -17.76
CA LYS A 338 -3.22 27.08 -18.78
C LYS A 338 -1.76 27.44 -18.55
N THR A 339 -0.90 27.13 -19.52
CA THR A 339 0.48 27.61 -19.50
C THR A 339 0.49 29.06 -19.99
N VAL A 340 0.73 30.02 -19.09
CA VAL A 340 0.98 31.41 -19.48
C VAL A 340 2.48 31.58 -19.68
N ASN A 341 2.91 31.79 -20.92
CA ASN A 341 4.28 32.21 -21.19
C ASN A 341 4.41 33.71 -20.87
N LEU A 342 4.86 34.03 -19.67
CA LEU A 342 5.36 35.37 -19.37
C LEU A 342 6.70 35.53 -20.11
N LYS A 343 6.78 36.51 -21.01
CA LYS A 343 8.01 36.81 -21.77
C LYS A 343 9.12 37.20 -20.78
N GLY A 344 10.13 36.33 -20.63
CA GLY A 344 11.45 36.71 -20.09
C GLY A 344 11.85 36.21 -18.69
N ILE A 345 10.93 35.69 -17.87
CA ILE A 345 11.28 35.12 -16.55
C ILE A 345 10.49 33.82 -16.38
N THR A 346 11.21 32.74 -16.03
CA THR A 346 10.77 31.36 -15.68
C THR A 346 9.28 31.05 -15.81
N LYS A 347 8.94 30.00 -16.59
CA LYS A 347 7.59 29.40 -16.65
C LYS A 347 7.01 29.20 -15.24
N LEU A 348 6.23 30.15 -14.76
CA LEU A 348 5.36 29.97 -13.60
C LEU A 348 4.02 29.46 -14.13
N SER A 349 3.71 28.20 -13.84
CA SER A 349 2.34 27.71 -13.86
C SER A 349 1.60 28.37 -12.70
N ALA A 350 0.94 29.51 -12.96
CA ALA A 350 0.04 30.11 -11.99
C ALA A 350 -1.31 29.37 -12.04
N GLU A 351 -1.73 28.80 -10.92
CA GLU A 351 -3.09 28.31 -10.71
C GLU A 351 -3.99 29.54 -10.53
N PHE A 352 -4.50 30.08 -11.63
CA PHE A 352 -5.51 31.14 -11.56
C PHE A 352 -6.89 30.53 -11.31
N ASP A 353 -7.61 31.16 -10.39
CA ASP A 353 -8.90 30.84 -9.79
C ASP A 353 -10.10 30.94 -10.78
N ARG A 354 -10.00 30.31 -11.95
CA ARG A 354 -11.13 30.11 -12.88
C ARG A 354 -11.41 28.62 -13.03
N PRO A 355 -12.69 28.20 -13.09
CA PRO A 355 -13.03 26.79 -13.30
C PRO A 355 -12.61 26.38 -14.70
N ASP A 356 -11.36 25.92 -14.83
CA ASP A 356 -10.82 25.41 -16.08
C ASP A 356 -11.60 24.15 -16.51
N LYS A 357 -11.59 23.86 -17.81
CA LYS A 357 -12.18 22.62 -18.33
C LYS A 357 -11.53 21.41 -17.62
N PRO A 358 -12.31 20.42 -17.13
CA PRO A 358 -11.76 19.22 -16.53
C PRO A 358 -10.76 18.53 -17.47
N ASN A 359 -9.68 18.00 -16.90
CA ASN A 359 -8.73 17.19 -17.64
C ASN A 359 -9.26 15.75 -17.72
N SER A 360 -10.03 15.43 -18.76
CA SER A 360 -10.71 14.14 -18.91
C SER A 360 -9.76 12.93 -18.80
N GLN A 361 -8.52 13.06 -19.28
CA GLN A 361 -7.54 11.98 -19.17
C GLN A 361 -7.10 11.72 -17.71
N LYS A 362 -6.91 12.78 -16.92
CA LYS A 362 -6.60 12.65 -15.49
C LYS A 362 -7.82 12.24 -14.67
N GLN A 363 -9.00 12.75 -15.01
CA GLN A 363 -10.27 12.39 -14.37
C GLN A 363 -10.54 10.89 -14.49
N LYS A 364 -10.52 10.34 -15.72
CA LYS A 364 -10.79 8.92 -15.95
C LYS A 364 -9.74 7.99 -15.33
N ASN A 365 -8.45 8.33 -15.45
CA ASN A 365 -7.37 7.50 -14.91
C ASN A 365 -7.29 7.58 -13.38
N GLY A 366 -7.71 8.71 -12.80
CA GLY A 366 -7.67 8.94 -11.36
C GLY A 366 -8.90 8.43 -10.62
N PHE A 367 -10.04 8.23 -11.29
CA PHE A 367 -11.28 7.84 -10.61
C PHE A 367 -11.24 6.48 -9.94
N PRO A 368 -10.87 5.37 -10.61
CA PRO A 368 -10.75 4.08 -9.95
C PRO A 368 -9.87 4.10 -8.68
N PRO A 369 -8.62 4.60 -8.71
CA PRO A 369 -7.78 4.58 -7.53
C PRO A 369 -8.26 5.53 -6.44
N ASN A 370 -8.78 6.70 -6.79
CA ASN A 370 -9.25 7.67 -5.81
C ASN A 370 -10.51 7.18 -5.09
N TYR A 371 -11.40 6.48 -5.80
CA TYR A 371 -12.58 5.89 -5.20
C TYR A 371 -12.22 4.78 -4.22
N ILE A 372 -11.31 3.87 -4.60
CA ILE A 372 -10.82 2.81 -3.69
C ILE A 372 -10.09 3.40 -2.49
N HIS A 373 -9.28 4.45 -2.67
CA HIS A 373 -8.68 5.16 -1.54
C HIS A 373 -9.72 5.77 -0.60
N SER A 374 -10.83 6.28 -1.12
CA SER A 374 -11.89 6.78 -0.25
C SER A 374 -12.56 5.66 0.58
N LEU A 375 -12.66 4.45 0.03
CA LEU A 375 -13.16 3.28 0.77
C LEU A 375 -12.14 2.74 1.79
N ASP A 376 -10.84 2.76 1.46
CA ASP A 376 -9.77 2.40 2.41
C ASP A 376 -9.79 3.33 3.61
N SER A 377 -9.97 4.63 3.35
CA SER A 377 -10.09 5.65 4.37
C SER A 377 -11.32 5.44 5.27
N VAL A 378 -12.48 5.15 4.68
CA VAL A 378 -13.70 4.88 5.44
C VAL A 378 -13.55 3.65 6.33
N HIS A 379 -12.95 2.58 5.82
CA HIS A 379 -12.68 1.38 6.62
C HIS A 379 -11.74 1.66 7.79
N MET A 380 -10.68 2.42 7.54
CA MET A 380 -9.74 2.87 8.56
C MET A 380 -10.43 3.73 9.63
N MET A 381 -11.23 4.72 9.22
CA MET A 381 -11.98 5.61 10.14
C MET A 381 -12.99 4.84 11.00
N LEU A 382 -13.77 3.92 10.40
CA LEU A 382 -14.68 3.06 11.14
C LEU A 382 -13.92 2.20 12.15
N THR A 383 -12.81 1.59 11.74
CA THR A 383 -11.98 0.78 12.64
C THR A 383 -11.47 1.62 13.81
N ALA A 384 -10.98 2.83 13.55
CA ALA A 384 -10.49 3.76 14.57
C ALA A 384 -11.59 4.14 15.59
N LEU A 385 -12.79 4.51 15.11
CA LEU A 385 -13.91 4.91 15.97
C LEU A 385 -14.34 3.77 16.91
N TYR A 386 -14.45 2.54 16.39
CA TYR A 386 -14.84 1.39 17.20
C TYR A 386 -13.73 0.92 18.14
N CYS A 387 -12.45 1.02 17.72
CA CYS A 387 -11.32 0.78 18.62
C CYS A 387 -11.29 1.78 19.78
N TRP A 388 -11.53 3.07 19.49
CA TRP A 388 -11.60 4.11 20.53
C TRP A 388 -12.71 3.82 21.55
N ARG A 389 -13.91 3.41 21.08
CA ARG A 389 -15.02 2.98 21.96
C ARG A 389 -14.66 1.76 22.81
N ALA A 390 -13.78 0.88 22.33
CA ALA A 390 -13.27 -0.27 23.06
C ALA A 390 -12.09 0.06 24.00
N GLY A 391 -11.67 1.33 24.10
CA GLY A 391 -10.53 1.76 24.93
C GLY A 391 -9.16 1.38 24.36
N ILE A 392 -9.09 1.12 23.05
CA ILE A 392 -7.88 0.73 22.33
C ILE A 392 -7.18 1.97 21.78
N THR A 393 -5.88 2.09 22.02
CA THR A 393 -5.06 3.08 21.34
C THR A 393 -4.85 2.60 19.90
N TYR A 394 -5.27 3.41 18.94
CA TYR A 394 -5.25 3.08 17.52
C TYR A 394 -4.55 4.19 16.74
N VAL A 395 -3.65 3.80 15.84
CA VAL A 395 -3.03 4.68 14.84
C VAL A 395 -2.99 3.93 13.51
N SER A 396 -3.03 4.65 12.39
CA SER A 396 -2.90 4.06 11.07
C SER A 396 -1.81 4.72 10.24
N VAL A 397 -1.17 3.91 9.40
CA VAL A 397 -0.46 4.32 8.19
C VAL A 397 -1.30 3.79 7.03
N HIS A 398 -2.36 4.52 6.71
CA HIS A 398 -3.37 4.08 5.75
C HIS A 398 -3.95 2.70 6.09
N ASP A 399 -3.60 1.66 5.37
CA ASP A 399 -4.04 0.27 5.51
C ASP A 399 -3.24 -0.55 6.55
N CYS A 400 -2.24 0.05 7.18
CA CYS A 400 -1.47 -0.54 8.28
C CYS A 400 -1.95 0.00 9.63
N TYR A 401 -2.56 -0.85 10.45
CA TYR A 401 -3.23 -0.51 11.72
C TYR A 401 -2.38 -0.91 12.92
N TRP A 402 -2.15 0.04 13.83
CA TRP A 402 -1.21 -0.09 14.94
C TRP A 402 -1.92 0.03 16.28
N THR A 403 -1.54 -0.81 17.23
CA THR A 403 -2.05 -0.78 18.61
C THR A 403 -1.06 -1.41 19.59
N HIS A 404 -1.37 -1.42 20.89
CA HIS A 404 -0.59 -2.14 21.90
C HIS A 404 -0.70 -3.66 21.70
N PRO A 405 0.34 -4.44 22.02
CA PRO A 405 0.31 -5.90 21.81
C PRO A 405 -0.87 -6.62 22.48
N CYS A 406 -1.32 -6.13 23.64
CA CYS A 406 -2.44 -6.70 24.39
C CYS A 406 -3.80 -6.56 23.67
N ASP A 407 -3.94 -5.56 22.78
CA ASP A 407 -5.21 -5.20 22.15
C ASP A 407 -5.34 -5.73 20.71
N VAL A 408 -4.30 -6.35 20.16
CA VAL A 408 -4.23 -6.75 18.74
C VAL A 408 -5.39 -7.69 18.35
N ASP A 409 -5.76 -8.65 19.21
CA ASP A 409 -6.89 -9.55 18.95
C ASP A 409 -8.22 -8.78 18.81
N ILE A 410 -8.43 -7.78 19.66
CA ILE A 410 -9.67 -6.98 19.67
C ILE A 410 -9.68 -6.02 18.48
N MET A 411 -8.57 -5.34 18.20
CA MET A 411 -8.43 -4.49 17.00
C MET A 411 -8.69 -5.30 15.72
N ASN A 412 -8.12 -6.49 15.62
CA ASN A 412 -8.30 -7.37 14.47
C ASN A 412 -9.76 -7.84 14.31
N LYS A 413 -10.47 -8.10 15.41
CA LYS A 413 -11.91 -8.38 15.37
C LYS A 413 -12.69 -7.18 14.83
N ILE A 414 -12.49 -6.00 15.41
CA ILE A 414 -13.17 -4.75 15.00
C ILE A 414 -12.88 -4.45 13.53
N CYS A 415 -11.63 -4.54 13.10
CA CYS A 415 -11.22 -4.31 11.72
C CYS A 415 -12.04 -5.14 10.72
N ARG A 416 -12.21 -6.45 10.99
CA ARG A 416 -12.98 -7.36 10.13
C ARG A 416 -14.47 -7.05 10.16
N GLU A 417 -15.03 -6.79 11.35
CA GLU A 417 -16.43 -6.40 11.51
C GLU A 417 -16.76 -5.14 10.70
N GLN A 418 -15.89 -4.12 10.77
CA GLN A 418 -16.09 -2.88 10.03
C GLN A 418 -15.89 -3.05 8.52
N PHE A 419 -14.96 -3.92 8.07
CA PHE A 419 -14.82 -4.24 6.65
C PHE A 419 -16.08 -4.91 6.08
N ILE A 420 -16.61 -5.89 6.81
CA ILE A 420 -17.85 -6.60 6.43
C ILE A 420 -19.03 -5.64 6.45
N ALA A 421 -19.16 -4.81 7.49
CA ALA A 421 -20.25 -3.85 7.61
C ALA A 421 -20.24 -2.83 6.47
N LEU A 422 -19.06 -2.29 6.12
CA LEU A 422 -18.88 -1.38 5.00
C LEU A 422 -19.32 -2.04 3.68
N HIS A 423 -18.73 -3.17 3.33
CA HIS A 423 -18.99 -3.81 2.03
C HIS A 423 -20.32 -4.56 1.95
N SER A 424 -21.06 -4.69 3.06
CA SER A 424 -22.45 -5.17 3.06
C SER A 424 -23.44 -4.13 2.55
N GLN A 425 -23.04 -2.86 2.49
CA GLN A 425 -23.83 -1.80 1.87
C GLN A 425 -23.80 -1.92 0.33
N PRO A 426 -24.82 -1.42 -0.38
CA PRO A 426 -24.87 -1.45 -1.84
C PRO A 426 -24.03 -0.32 -2.46
N ILE A 427 -22.72 -0.28 -2.14
CA ILE A 427 -21.80 0.83 -2.43
C ILE A 427 -21.78 1.23 -3.92
N LEU A 428 -21.72 0.27 -4.84
CA LEU A 428 -21.67 0.56 -6.28
C LEU A 428 -23.02 1.07 -6.80
N GLU A 429 -24.12 0.54 -6.27
CA GLU A 429 -25.46 0.96 -6.61
C GLU A 429 -25.75 2.37 -6.09
N ASP A 430 -25.34 2.68 -4.85
CA ASP A 430 -25.45 4.01 -4.26
C ASP A 430 -24.61 5.04 -5.02
N LEU A 431 -23.39 4.67 -5.44
CA LEU A 431 -22.57 5.50 -6.31
C LEU A 431 -23.25 5.77 -7.65
N SER A 432 -23.79 4.73 -8.30
CA SER A 432 -24.53 4.86 -9.56
C SER A 432 -25.72 5.81 -9.41
N LYS A 433 -26.52 5.63 -8.34
CA LYS A 433 -27.66 6.50 -8.02
C LYS A 433 -27.21 7.95 -7.84
N PHE A 434 -26.17 8.18 -7.04
CA PHE A 434 -25.60 9.51 -6.84
C PHE A 434 -25.17 10.14 -8.16
N MET A 435 -24.45 9.40 -9.00
CA MET A 435 -23.97 9.92 -10.29
C MET A 435 -25.13 10.23 -11.26
N LEU A 436 -26.17 9.42 -11.27
CA LEU A 436 -27.38 9.66 -12.08
C LEU A 436 -28.10 10.93 -11.64
N GLU A 437 -28.28 11.12 -10.33
CA GLU A 437 -28.90 12.32 -9.76
C GLU A 437 -28.05 13.56 -10.02
N ARG A 438 -26.73 13.44 -9.84
CA ARG A 438 -25.80 14.57 -9.94
C ARG A 438 -25.51 15.00 -11.38
N PHE A 439 -25.30 14.05 -12.28
CA PHE A 439 -24.81 14.30 -13.64
C PHE A 439 -25.83 13.98 -14.73
N GLY A 440 -26.77 13.08 -14.48
CA GLY A 440 -27.61 12.48 -15.52
C GLY A 440 -28.49 13.45 -16.29
N ASN A 441 -28.78 14.64 -15.75
CA ASN A 441 -29.61 15.66 -16.40
C ASN A 441 -28.80 16.89 -16.87
N ILE A 442 -27.46 16.86 -16.80
CA ILE A 442 -26.61 18.00 -17.20
C ILE A 442 -26.55 18.20 -18.72
N PRO A 443 -26.31 17.18 -19.57
CA PRO A 443 -26.19 17.41 -21.01
C PRO A 443 -27.53 17.82 -21.63
N ASP A 444 -27.54 18.87 -22.46
CA ASP A 444 -28.73 19.31 -23.21
C ASP A 444 -29.09 18.36 -24.36
N ASP A 445 -28.07 17.79 -25.01
CA ASP A 445 -28.24 16.80 -26.08
C ASP A 445 -28.84 15.50 -25.52
N LEU A 446 -30.02 15.12 -26.04
CA LEU A 446 -30.78 13.96 -25.58
C LEU A 446 -30.05 12.63 -25.82
N THR A 447 -29.26 12.53 -26.89
CA THR A 447 -28.49 11.33 -27.22
C THR A 447 -27.33 11.16 -26.24
N LEU A 448 -26.58 12.23 -25.98
CA LEU A 448 -25.50 12.23 -24.98
C LEU A 448 -26.04 11.98 -23.58
N ARG A 449 -27.22 12.51 -23.27
CA ARG A 449 -27.91 12.28 -22.00
C ARG A 449 -28.31 10.81 -21.83
N ALA A 450 -28.85 10.18 -22.88
CA ALA A 450 -29.20 8.76 -22.86
C ALA A 450 -27.95 7.89 -22.67
N LEU A 451 -26.88 8.14 -23.43
CA LEU A 451 -25.61 7.42 -23.32
C LEU A 451 -24.99 7.57 -21.92
N LEU A 452 -25.01 8.78 -21.36
CA LEU A 452 -24.55 9.03 -19.99
C LEU A 452 -25.34 8.19 -18.99
N LYS A 453 -26.68 8.26 -19.02
CA LYS A 453 -27.53 7.52 -18.09
C LYS A 453 -27.35 6.01 -18.21
N GLU A 454 -27.20 5.48 -19.42
CA GLU A 454 -26.92 4.06 -19.67
C GLU A 454 -25.57 3.64 -19.07
N CYS A 455 -24.51 4.43 -19.30
CA CYS A 455 -23.20 4.15 -18.75
C CYS A 455 -23.21 4.15 -17.21
N LEU A 456 -23.85 5.16 -16.61
CA LEU A 456 -23.92 5.30 -15.16
C LEU A 456 -24.76 4.20 -14.50
N SER A 457 -25.84 3.73 -15.15
CA SER A 457 -26.71 2.68 -14.61
C SER A 457 -26.19 1.26 -14.79
N ARG A 458 -25.16 1.06 -15.63
CA ARG A 458 -24.54 -0.25 -15.91
C ARG A 458 -23.59 -0.69 -14.78
N VAL A 459 -24.14 -0.82 -13.58
CA VAL A 459 -23.39 -1.34 -12.42
C VAL A 459 -22.93 -2.77 -12.71
N PRO A 460 -21.62 -3.09 -12.56
CA PRO A 460 -21.10 -4.44 -12.75
C PRO A 460 -21.82 -5.47 -11.88
N THR A 461 -22.10 -6.64 -12.44
CA THR A 461 -22.74 -7.74 -11.70
C THR A 461 -21.82 -8.27 -10.60
N LYS A 462 -22.41 -8.53 -9.43
CA LYS A 462 -21.70 -9.13 -8.30
C LYS A 462 -21.64 -10.65 -8.45
N GLY A 463 -20.54 -11.23 -8.02
CA GLY A 463 -20.43 -12.67 -7.79
C GLY A 463 -21.23 -13.15 -6.58
N ASN A 464 -21.05 -14.42 -6.22
CA ASN A 464 -21.95 -15.11 -5.29
C ASN A 464 -21.41 -15.25 -3.85
N ILE A 465 -20.35 -14.53 -3.48
CA ILE A 465 -19.81 -14.65 -2.11
C ILE A 465 -20.66 -13.87 -1.10
N LYS A 466 -21.00 -14.56 -0.01
CA LYS A 466 -21.48 -13.92 1.21
C LYS A 466 -20.29 -13.44 2.05
N LEU A 467 -20.25 -12.14 2.33
CA LEU A 467 -19.40 -11.59 3.39
C LEU A 467 -20.12 -11.85 4.72
N CYS A 468 -19.86 -12.96 5.42
CA CYS A 468 -20.48 -13.23 6.73
C CYS A 468 -19.51 -13.76 7.78
N TYR A 469 -19.69 -13.30 9.02
CA TYR A 469 -18.79 -13.49 10.17
C TYR A 469 -18.49 -14.97 10.51
N GLU A 470 -19.41 -15.89 10.23
CA GLU A 470 -19.22 -17.34 10.48
C GLU A 470 -18.25 -17.99 9.48
N SER A 471 -18.12 -17.42 8.27
CA SER A 471 -17.01 -17.76 7.34
C SER A 471 -15.68 -17.15 7.79
N TYR A 472 -15.66 -16.41 8.89
CA TYR A 472 -14.58 -15.51 9.27
C TYR A 472 -14.13 -15.69 10.73
N SER A 473 -14.73 -16.61 11.47
CA SER A 473 -14.63 -16.74 12.92
C SER A 473 -13.68 -17.85 13.40
N SER A 474 -13.22 -18.76 12.55
CA SER A 474 -12.29 -19.82 12.93
C SER A 474 -10.95 -19.66 12.20
N VAL A 475 -9.97 -19.11 12.94
CA VAL A 475 -8.56 -19.02 12.54
C VAL A 475 -8.34 -18.24 11.23
N GLN A 476 -7.92 -16.98 11.38
CA GLN A 476 -7.34 -16.18 10.29
C GLN A 476 -8.29 -15.86 9.11
N ILE A 477 -9.20 -14.88 9.26
CA ILE A 477 -9.07 -13.76 8.30
C ILE A 477 -7.74 -13.11 8.68
N LYS A 478 -6.67 -13.60 8.10
CA LYS A 478 -5.57 -12.69 7.89
C LYS A 478 -6.05 -11.79 6.77
N LEU A 479 -6.48 -10.56 7.07
CA LEU A 479 -5.87 -9.49 6.29
C LEU A 479 -4.37 -9.80 6.48
N VAL A 480 -3.70 -10.43 5.51
CA VAL A 480 -2.34 -10.90 5.73
C VAL A 480 -1.53 -9.65 5.70
N PHE A 481 -1.37 -9.13 6.89
CA PHE A 481 -0.51 -8.08 7.34
C PHE A 481 0.94 -8.51 7.07
N ILE A 482 1.30 -8.48 5.77
CA ILE A 482 2.66 -8.45 5.23
C ILE A 482 3.05 -6.99 5.23
N LEU A 483 4.08 -6.64 5.99
CA LEU A 483 4.63 -5.28 5.98
C LEU A 483 4.99 -4.82 4.55
N PRO A 484 5.00 -3.49 4.31
CA PRO A 484 5.18 -2.85 3.00
C PRO A 484 6.31 -3.36 2.11
#